data_AF-A0A8C8GNW5-F1
#
_entry.id   AF-A0A8C8GNW5-F1
#
_cell.length_a   1.000
_cell.length_b   1.000
_cell.length_c   1.000
_cell.angle_alpha   90.00
_cell.angle_beta   90.00
_cell.angle_gamma   90.00
#
_symmetry.space_group_name_H-M   'P 1'
#
loop_
_entity.id
_entity.type
_entity.pdbx_description
1 polymer ?
#
loop_
_entity_poly.entity_id
_entity_poly.type
_entity_poly.pdbx_seq_one_letter_code
_entity_poly.pdbx_strand_id
1 'polypeptide(L)'
;QDLFPGGEYSVCDSISVWLGNLTKATDIAGNEVEVLPEVKIDNVRKRQFFYETTCRVATPPGGCRGIDSRHWNSYCTNTHTYVLALTKSKEQMAWRLIRINAACVCVLSRKSWRH
;
A
#
# COMPACT_ATOMS: atom_id res chain seq x y z
N GLN A 1 -5.25 28.41 -6.22
CA GLN A 1 -4.74 27.82 -4.97
C GLN A 1 -5.95 27.74 -4.07
N ASP A 2 -6.67 26.62 -4.13
CA ASP A 2 -7.92 26.47 -3.41
C ASP A 2 -7.60 26.09 -1.96
N LEU A 3 -7.22 27.11 -1.19
CA LEU A 3 -7.11 27.00 0.26
C LEU A 3 -8.52 27.23 0.82
N PHE A 4 -9.30 26.16 0.90
CA PHE A 4 -10.57 26.18 1.62
C PHE A 4 -10.27 26.40 3.11
N PRO A 5 -10.73 27.50 3.73
CA PRO A 5 -10.59 27.69 5.17
C PRO A 5 -11.31 26.53 5.89
N GLY A 6 -10.56 25.72 6.63
CA GLY A 6 -11.10 24.57 7.37
C GLY A 6 -11.01 23.20 6.67
N GLY A 7 -10.19 23.06 5.61
CA GLY A 7 -9.94 21.76 4.99
C GLY A 7 -9.21 20.79 5.93
N GLU A 8 -9.67 19.55 5.99
CA GLU A 8 -8.94 18.44 6.58
C GLU A 8 -7.97 17.85 5.55
N TYR A 9 -6.70 17.75 5.93
CA TYR A 9 -5.65 17.24 5.06
C TYR A 9 -4.89 16.12 5.75
N SER A 10 -4.57 15.07 5.01
CA SER A 10 -3.74 13.99 5.53
C SER A 10 -2.31 14.47 5.77
N VAL A 11 -1.61 13.77 6.66
CA VAL A 11 -0.18 14.02 6.92
C VAL A 11 0.69 13.58 5.74
N CYS A 12 0.27 12.52 5.04
CA CYS A 12 0.87 11.99 3.82
C CYS A 12 -0.20 11.88 2.74
N ASP A 13 0.09 12.38 1.54
CA ASP A 13 -0.84 12.24 0.41
C ASP A 13 -0.77 10.80 -0.12
N SER A 14 -1.94 10.20 -0.35
CA SER A 14 -2.07 8.82 -0.85
C SER A 14 -2.89 8.76 -2.13
N ILE A 15 -2.67 7.71 -2.92
CA ILE A 15 -3.43 7.39 -4.13
C ILE A 15 -3.98 5.99 -3.96
N SER A 16 -5.28 5.83 -4.16
CA SER A 16 -5.97 4.55 -4.07
C SER A 16 -6.57 4.16 -5.41
N VAL A 17 -6.28 2.93 -5.86
CA VAL A 17 -6.71 2.43 -7.17
C VAL A 17 -7.19 0.98 -7.09
N TRP A 18 -8.16 0.62 -7.92
CA TRP A 18 -8.54 -0.77 -8.14
C TRP A 18 -7.68 -1.39 -9.24
N LEU A 19 -6.88 -2.39 -8.88
CA LEU A 19 -6.01 -3.12 -9.79
C LEU A 19 -6.71 -4.40 -10.26
N GLY A 20 -6.94 -4.51 -11.57
CA GLY A 20 -7.51 -5.71 -12.21
C GLY A 20 -6.48 -6.56 -12.97
N ASN A 21 -5.23 -6.10 -13.04
CA ASN A 21 -4.14 -6.74 -13.80
C ASN A 21 -2.93 -7.08 -12.91
N LEU A 22 -3.17 -7.35 -11.62
CA LEU A 22 -2.12 -7.81 -10.71
C LEU A 22 -1.72 -9.24 -11.10
N THR A 23 -0.48 -9.42 -11.54
CA THR A 23 0.04 -10.72 -12.02
C THR A 23 0.99 -11.38 -11.02
N LYS A 24 1.60 -10.60 -10.13
CA LYS A 24 2.58 -11.07 -9.15
C LYS A 24 2.29 -10.47 -7.79
N ALA A 25 2.45 -11.26 -6.75
CA ALA A 25 2.37 -10.80 -5.38
C ALA A 25 3.27 -11.63 -4.47
N THR A 26 3.45 -11.18 -3.24
CA THR A 26 4.18 -11.93 -2.20
C THR A 26 3.16 -12.59 -1.28
N ASP A 27 3.32 -13.88 -0.99
CA ASP A 27 2.47 -14.57 -0.01
C ASP A 27 2.85 -14.22 1.44
N ILE A 28 2.07 -14.69 2.41
CA ILE A 28 2.35 -14.48 3.84
C ILE A 28 3.67 -15.12 4.33
N ALA A 29 4.18 -16.13 3.62
CA ALA A 29 5.45 -16.78 3.89
C ALA A 29 6.65 -16.04 3.24
N GLY A 30 6.40 -14.96 2.50
CA GLY A 30 7.43 -14.17 1.83
C GLY A 30 7.82 -14.67 0.43
N ASN A 31 7.13 -15.66 -0.12
CA ASN A 31 7.42 -16.19 -1.45
C ASN A 31 6.69 -15.40 -2.54
N GLU A 32 7.34 -15.24 -3.69
CA GLU A 32 6.70 -14.70 -4.89
C GLU A 32 5.72 -15.73 -5.48
N VAL A 33 4.49 -15.29 -5.75
CA VAL A 33 3.41 -16.10 -6.31
C VAL A 33 2.75 -15.37 -7.48
N GLU A 34 2.28 -16.13 -8.45
CA GLU A 34 1.55 -15.59 -9.61
C GLU A 34 0.07 -15.45 -9.26
N VAL A 35 -0.50 -14.27 -9.45
CA VAL A 35 -1.92 -13.99 -9.21
C VAL A 35 -2.68 -14.26 -10.50
N LEU A 36 -3.69 -15.13 -10.43
CA LEU A 36 -4.50 -15.45 -11.61
C LEU A 36 -5.46 -14.28 -11.92
N PRO A 37 -5.58 -13.83 -13.17
CA PRO A 37 -6.47 -12.72 -13.52
C PRO A 37 -7.95 -13.09 -13.34
N GLU A 38 -8.28 -14.37 -13.52
CA GLU A 38 -9.64 -14.90 -13.42
C GLU A 38 -9.70 -16.14 -12.53
N VAL A 39 -10.78 -16.25 -11.76
CA VAL A 39 -11.12 -17.38 -10.90
C VAL A 39 -12.39 -18.03 -11.45
N LYS A 40 -12.40 -19.36 -11.56
CA LYS A 40 -13.64 -20.10 -11.82
C LYS A 40 -14.32 -20.42 -10.50
N ILE A 41 -15.44 -19.75 -10.21
CA ILE A 41 -16.31 -20.04 -9.06
C ILE A 41 -17.67 -20.43 -9.62
N ASP A 42 -18.15 -21.62 -9.29
CA ASP A 42 -19.43 -22.17 -9.78
C ASP A 42 -19.56 -22.15 -11.31
N ASN A 43 -18.48 -22.52 -12.01
CA ASN A 43 -18.36 -22.51 -13.47
C ASN A 43 -18.47 -21.11 -14.12
N VAL A 44 -18.52 -20.04 -13.32
CA VAL A 44 -18.47 -18.64 -13.76
C VAL A 44 -17.06 -18.10 -13.58
N ARG A 45 -16.53 -17.45 -14.63
CA ARG A 45 -15.24 -16.76 -14.55
C ARG A 45 -15.44 -15.38 -13.92
N LYS A 46 -14.75 -15.13 -12.80
CA LYS A 46 -14.75 -13.85 -12.09
C LYS A 46 -13.34 -13.26 -12.08
N ARG A 47 -13.21 -11.97 -12.36
CA ARG A 47 -11.92 -11.27 -12.27
C ARG A 47 -11.60 -10.93 -10.82
N GLN A 48 -10.33 -11.02 -10.45
CA GLN A 48 -9.84 -10.58 -9.15
C GLN A 48 -9.47 -9.09 -9.24
N PHE A 49 -10.00 -8.28 -8.31
CA PHE A 49 -9.65 -6.87 -8.18
C PHE A 49 -9.07 -6.62 -6.79
N PHE A 50 -8.02 -5.81 -6.74
CA PHE A 50 -7.32 -5.47 -5.51
C PHE A 50 -7.36 -3.96 -5.31
N TYR A 51 -7.78 -3.52 -4.13
CA TYR A 51 -7.77 -2.10 -3.79
C TYR A 51 -6.42 -1.74 -3.18
N GLU A 52 -5.56 -1.15 -3.97
CA GLU A 52 -4.21 -0.77 -3.55
C GLU A 52 -4.16 0.72 -3.22
N THR A 53 -3.62 1.06 -2.05
CA THR A 53 -3.33 2.45 -1.67
C THR A 53 -1.84 2.65 -1.45
N THR A 54 -1.26 3.59 -2.18
CA THR A 54 0.18 3.92 -2.13
C THR A 54 0.42 5.38 -1.76
N CYS A 55 1.61 5.67 -1.23
CA CYS A 55 2.08 7.02 -1.01
C CYS A 55 2.31 7.75 -2.34
N ARG A 56 1.84 8.99 -2.42
CA ARG A 56 2.24 9.89 -3.51
C ARG A 56 3.72 10.24 -3.34
N VAL A 57 4.50 10.06 -4.40
CA VAL A 57 5.99 10.15 -4.38
C VAL A 57 6.52 11.53 -3.96
N ALA A 58 5.70 12.58 -4.02
CA ALA A 58 6.07 13.91 -3.57
C ALA A 58 6.15 13.96 -2.04
N THR A 59 7.30 13.57 -1.47
CA THR A 59 7.63 13.93 -0.09
C THR A 59 7.86 15.45 -0.04
N PRO A 60 7.10 16.20 0.76
CA PRO A 60 7.37 17.62 0.95
C PRO A 60 8.79 17.84 1.49
N PRO A 61 9.45 18.96 1.15
CA PRO A 61 10.69 19.34 1.82
C PRO A 61 10.43 19.45 3.33
N GLY A 62 11.10 18.61 4.13
CA GLY A 62 10.90 18.54 5.59
C GLY A 62 10.14 17.32 6.10
N GLY A 63 9.69 16.41 5.22
CA GLY A 63 9.01 15.18 5.58
C GLY A 63 7.49 15.31 5.58
N CYS A 64 6.82 14.66 6.53
CA CYS A 64 5.38 14.63 6.65
C CYS A 64 4.74 15.99 6.97
N ARG A 65 3.55 16.26 6.45
CA ARG A 65 2.82 17.53 6.65
C ARG A 65 2.43 17.73 8.12
N GLY A 66 2.74 18.90 8.69
CA GLY A 66 2.35 19.26 10.06
C GLY A 66 3.20 18.67 11.17
N ILE A 67 4.29 17.96 10.86
CA ILE A 67 5.23 17.44 11.86
C ILE A 67 6.25 18.49 12.26
N ASP A 68 6.56 18.55 13.56
CA ASP A 68 7.64 19.38 14.09
C ASP A 68 9.01 18.84 13.65
N SER A 69 9.51 19.39 12.54
CA SER A 69 10.78 19.05 11.94
C SER A 69 11.99 19.49 12.77
N ARG A 70 11.83 20.24 13.87
CA ARG A 70 12.96 20.58 14.77
C ARG A 70 13.37 19.38 15.60
N HIS A 71 12.40 18.62 16.09
CA HIS A 71 12.64 17.49 17.00
C HIS A 71 12.52 16.12 16.32
N TRP A 72 11.86 16.05 15.17
CA TRP A 72 11.56 14.79 14.49
C TRP A 72 12.08 14.76 13.05
N ASN A 73 12.64 13.62 12.65
CA ASN A 73 12.71 13.22 11.25
C ASN A 73 11.42 12.48 10.92
N SER A 74 10.88 12.70 9.72
CA SER A 74 9.65 12.05 9.29
C SER A 74 9.68 11.68 7.82
N TYR A 75 9.04 10.56 7.48
CA TYR A 75 8.87 10.13 6.09
C TYR A 75 7.57 9.34 5.91
N CYS A 76 7.00 9.43 4.71
CA CYS A 76 5.82 8.68 4.34
C CYS A 76 6.22 7.31 3.78
N THR A 77 5.54 6.25 4.21
CA THR A 77 5.79 4.89 3.72
C THR A 77 4.49 4.10 3.59
N ASN A 78 4.52 3.10 2.70
CA ASN A 78 3.37 2.22 2.51
C ASN A 78 3.31 1.20 3.65
N THR A 79 2.11 1.04 4.18
CA THR A 79 1.75 -0.14 4.99
C THR A 79 1.15 -1.20 4.09
N HIS A 80 1.19 -2.44 4.57
CA HIS A 80 0.75 -3.58 3.81
C HIS A 80 -0.34 -4.32 4.56
N THR A 81 -1.26 -4.93 3.82
CA THR A 81 -2.25 -5.86 4.34
C THR A 81 -2.20 -7.15 3.54
N TYR A 82 -2.80 -8.19 4.09
CA TYR A 82 -2.92 -9.48 3.44
C TYR A 82 -4.37 -9.72 3.03
N VAL A 83 -4.57 -10.01 1.75
CA VAL A 83 -5.89 -10.31 1.18
C VAL A 83 -5.88 -11.70 0.54
N LEU A 84 -7.04 -12.34 0.53
CA LEU A 84 -7.18 -13.65 -0.08
C LEU A 84 -7.20 -13.52 -1.61
N ALA A 85 -6.34 -14.27 -2.30
CA ALA A 85 -6.31 -14.33 -3.75
C ALA A 85 -6.06 -15.75 -4.23
N LEU A 86 -6.64 -16.11 -5.38
CA LEU A 86 -6.28 -17.35 -6.06
C LEU A 86 -4.96 -17.14 -6.79
N THR A 87 -3.95 -17.92 -6.41
CA THR A 87 -2.59 -17.81 -6.94
C THR A 87 -2.08 -19.14 -7.47
N LYS A 88 -1.20 -19.08 -8.47
CA LYS A 88 -0.40 -20.21 -8.96
C LYS A 88 1.02 -20.06 -8.44
N SER A 89 1.54 -21.12 -7.83
CA SER A 89 2.96 -21.22 -7.49
C SER A 89 3.47 -22.58 -7.93
N LYS A 90 4.53 -22.59 -8.75
CA LYS A 90 4.99 -23.76 -9.51
C LYS A 90 3.81 -24.31 -10.32
N GLU A 91 3.19 -25.41 -9.88
CA GLU A 91 2.01 -26.00 -10.53
C GLU A 91 0.78 -26.11 -9.60
N GLN A 92 0.83 -25.50 -8.41
CA GLN A 92 -0.23 -25.57 -7.42
C GLN A 92 -1.05 -24.28 -7.40
N MET A 93 -2.30 -24.39 -7.85
CA MET A 93 -3.31 -23.37 -7.67
C MET A 93 -3.90 -23.50 -6.26
N ALA A 94 -3.83 -22.43 -5.47
CA ALA A 94 -4.44 -22.41 -4.16
C ALA A 94 -4.82 -20.98 -3.77
N TRP A 95 -5.81 -20.88 -2.88
CA TRP A 95 -6.11 -19.63 -2.21
C TRP A 95 -4.99 -19.33 -1.22
N ARG A 96 -4.35 -18.17 -1.38
CA ARG A 96 -3.27 -17.71 -0.50
C ARG A 96 -3.53 -16.28 -0.07
N LEU A 97 -3.04 -15.94 1.11
CA LEU A 97 -2.96 -14.55 1.55
C LEU A 97 -1.80 -13.87 0.85
N ILE A 98 -2.09 -12.85 0.05
CA ILE A 98 -1.10 -12.04 -0.67
C ILE A 98 -1.00 -10.65 -0.09
N ARG A 99 0.21 -10.11 -0.11
CA ARG A 99 0.56 -8.78 0.38
C ARG A 99 0.22 -7.71 -0.67
N ILE A 100 -0.57 -6.71 -0.29
CA ILE A 100 -0.88 -5.51 -1.10
C ILE A 100 -0.63 -4.24 -0.28
N ASN A 101 -0.38 -3.10 -0.94
CA ASN A 101 -0.29 -1.82 -0.22
C ASN A 101 -1.68 -1.37 0.25
N ALA A 102 -1.80 -1.04 1.53
CA ALA A 102 -3.07 -0.77 2.20
C ALA A 102 -3.30 0.72 2.51
N ALA A 103 -2.24 1.43 2.87
CA ALA A 103 -2.30 2.85 3.22
C ALA A 103 -0.91 3.49 3.16
N CYS A 104 -0.88 4.82 3.05
CA CYS A 104 0.32 5.62 3.25
C CYS A 104 0.33 6.23 4.66
N VAL A 105 1.37 5.94 5.45
CA VAL A 105 1.49 6.43 6.83
C VAL A 105 2.75 7.24 7.02
N CYS A 106 2.71 8.17 7.98
CA CYS A 106 3.89 8.90 8.40
C CYS A 106 4.62 8.15 9.52
N VAL A 107 5.92 7.94 9.34
CA VAL A 107 6.80 7.39 10.37
C VAL A 107 7.65 8.51 10.96
N LEU A 108 7.75 8.54 12.28
CA LEU A 108 8.54 9.52 13.02
C LEU A 108 9.77 8.85 13.64
N SER A 109 10.89 9.55 13.63
CA SER A 109 12.07 9.18 14.42
C SER A 109 12.65 10.42 15.10
N ARG A 110 13.00 10.29 16.38
CA ARG A 110 13.50 11.42 17.17
C ARG A 110 14.89 11.81 16.67
N LYS A 111 15.12 13.10 16.44
CA LYS A 111 16.46 13.61 16.16
C LYS A 111 17.30 13.44 17.42
N SER A 112 18.47 12.80 17.30
CA SER A 112 19.43 12.74 18.39
C SER A 112 20.00 14.15 18.61
N TRP A 113 20.04 14.60 19.87
CA TRP A 113 20.88 15.72 20.25
C TRP A 113 22.33 15.26 20.13
N ARG A 114 22.94 15.50 18.97
CA ARG A 114 24.41 15.53 18.90
C ARG A 114 24.81 16.87 19.51
N HIS A 115 25.34 16.82 20.74
CA HIS A 115 26.16 17.89 21.29
C HIS A 115 27.35 18.17 20.37
#